data_AF-A0A257YHC1-F1
#
_entry.id   AF-A0A257YHC1-F1
#
_cell.length_a   1.000
_cell.length_b   1.000
_cell.length_c   1.000
_cell.angle_alpha   90.00
_cell.angle_beta   90.00
_cell.angle_gamma   90.00
#
_symmetry.space_group_name_H-M   'P 1'
#
loop_
_entity.id
_entity.type
_entity.pdbx_description
1 polymer ?
#
loop_
_entity_poly.entity_id
_entity_poly.type
_entity_poly.pdbx_seq_one_letter_code
_entity_poly.pdbx_strand_id
1 'polypeptide(L)'
;MQVNLAEAATRPSISAGLNLGLDDDGNDSQSLSLTLNQTIYAGGRLSALQRRAIALKDQAQAVLQQTAVNIVQNLGVSWANLAVSAASIAASQEQIRAAQTAFDGVRQEAELGARTTLDVLDAEQELLDARNARLEAEADGYVGVYRVLSAMGLLTVDHLQLGIPTYDAEAYYDVVKTAPSHSVQGQKLDRILDAIGD
;
A
#
# COMPACT_ATOMS: atom_id res chain seq x y z
N MET A 1 -21.51 7.40 -2.66
CA MET A 1 -22.52 6.59 -1.93
C MET A 1 -23.03 7.31 -0.67
N GLN A 2 -22.17 7.78 0.24
CA GLN A 2 -22.62 8.40 1.50
C GLN A 2 -23.38 9.74 1.34
N VAL A 3 -23.06 10.57 0.34
CA VAL A 3 -23.81 11.81 0.05
C VAL A 3 -25.25 11.49 -0.37
N ASN A 4 -25.43 10.51 -1.26
CA ASN A 4 -26.75 10.10 -1.73
C ASN A 4 -27.59 9.48 -0.61
N LEU A 5 -26.96 8.76 0.33
CA LEU A 5 -27.64 8.25 1.53
C LEU A 5 -28.08 9.38 2.47
N ALA A 6 -27.24 10.40 2.65
CA ALA A 6 -27.59 11.58 3.44
C ALA A 6 -28.71 12.41 2.79
N GLU A 7 -28.74 12.48 1.46
CA GLU A 7 -29.83 13.11 0.70
C GLU A 7 -31.13 12.28 0.80
N ALA A 8 -31.04 10.95 0.68
CA ALA A 8 -32.19 10.06 0.82
C ALA A 8 -32.85 10.14 2.19
N ALA A 9 -32.10 10.47 3.25
CA ALA A 9 -32.63 10.68 4.60
C ALA A 9 -33.57 11.91 4.72
N THR A 10 -33.60 12.79 3.72
CA THR A 10 -34.57 13.91 3.65
C THR A 10 -35.87 13.55 2.95
N ARG A 11 -35.85 12.46 2.16
CA ARG A 11 -36.98 11.97 1.39
C ARG A 11 -37.87 11.07 2.26
N PRO A 12 -39.15 10.87 1.90
CA PRO A 12 -40.01 9.95 2.62
C PRO A 12 -39.51 8.52 2.44
N SER A 13 -39.56 7.72 3.51
CA SER A 13 -39.31 6.29 3.44
C SER A 13 -40.62 5.51 3.59
N ILE A 14 -40.79 4.49 2.75
CA ILE A 14 -41.91 3.55 2.82
C ILE A 14 -41.34 2.19 3.17
N SER A 15 -41.86 1.57 4.23
CA SER A 15 -41.51 0.21 4.64
C SER A 15 -42.78 -0.66 4.68
N ALA A 16 -42.67 -1.88 4.17
CA ALA A 16 -43.72 -2.89 4.27
C ALA A 16 -43.24 -4.03 5.18
N GLY A 17 -44.10 -4.47 6.09
CA GLY A 17 -43.82 -5.59 7.00
C GLY A 17 -44.95 -6.60 6.94
N LEU A 18 -44.60 -7.88 6.74
CA LEU A 18 -45.51 -9.01 6.82
C LEU A 18 -45.17 -9.79 8.10
N ASN A 19 -46.13 -9.96 9.00
CA ASN A 19 -45.99 -10.85 10.14
C ASN A 19 -46.97 -12.01 9.97
N LEU A 20 -46.45 -13.23 10.13
CA LEU A 20 -47.22 -14.47 10.15
C LEU A 20 -46.92 -15.13 11.49
N GLY A 21 -47.95 -15.48 12.25
CA GLY A 21 -47.83 -16.09 13.57
C GLY A 21 -48.83 -17.22 13.72
N LEU A 22 -48.36 -18.37 14.19
CA LEU A 22 -49.15 -19.56 14.48
C LEU A 22 -48.96 -19.86 15.96
N ASP A 23 -50.05 -19.86 16.72
CA ASP A 23 -50.02 -20.19 18.15
C ASP A 23 -50.38 -21.66 18.40
N ASP A 24 -50.02 -22.18 19.58
CA ASP A 24 -50.15 -23.61 19.98
C ASP A 24 -51.62 -24.12 19.95
N ASP A 25 -52.58 -23.20 20.05
CA ASP A 25 -54.02 -23.48 19.89
C ASP A 25 -54.47 -23.61 18.41
N GLY A 26 -53.55 -23.55 17.46
CA GLY A 26 -53.81 -23.66 16.01
C GLY A 26 -54.39 -22.40 15.38
N ASN A 27 -54.27 -21.25 16.05
CA ASN A 27 -54.76 -19.97 15.55
C ASN A 27 -53.71 -19.30 14.65
N ASP A 28 -54.09 -19.04 13.40
CA ASP A 28 -53.25 -18.33 12.43
C ASP A 28 -53.54 -16.83 12.47
N SER A 29 -52.50 -16.02 12.62
CA SER A 29 -52.55 -14.58 12.55
C SER A 29 -51.61 -14.07 11.46
N GLN A 30 -52.19 -13.36 10.51
CA GLN A 30 -51.44 -12.74 9.42
C GLN A 30 -51.72 -11.25 9.43
N SER A 31 -50.65 -10.45 9.43
CA SER A 31 -50.76 -9.00 9.36
C SER A 31 -49.83 -8.44 8.29
N LEU A 32 -50.38 -7.58 7.45
CA LEU A 32 -49.63 -6.75 6.51
C LEU A 32 -49.66 -5.32 7.03
N SER A 33 -48.49 -4.72 7.17
CA SER A 33 -48.30 -3.34 7.61
C SER A 33 -47.57 -2.55 6.53
N LEU A 34 -48.05 -1.34 6.27
CA LEU A 34 -47.39 -0.37 5.40
C LEU A 34 -47.16 0.91 6.19
N THR A 35 -45.90 1.32 6.32
CA THR A 35 -45.52 2.49 7.12
C THR A 35 -44.83 3.50 6.23
N LEU A 36 -45.39 4.71 6.14
CA LEU A 36 -44.79 5.87 5.50
C LEU A 36 -44.21 6.79 6.58
N ASN A 37 -42.90 7.04 6.54
CA ASN A 37 -42.21 7.95 7.44
C ASN A 37 -41.67 9.15 6.67
N GLN A 38 -42.06 10.36 7.08
CA GLN A 38 -41.51 11.62 6.59
C GLN A 38 -41.14 12.51 7.78
N THR A 39 -39.88 12.94 7.83
CA THR A 39 -39.46 13.92 8.82
C THR A 39 -39.89 15.32 8.37
N ILE A 40 -40.75 15.98 9.15
CA ILE A 40 -41.21 17.35 8.86
C ILE A 40 -40.22 18.39 9.39
N TYR A 41 -39.64 18.16 10.57
CA TYR A 41 -38.64 19.03 11.17
C TYR A 41 -37.60 18.23 11.96
N ALA A 42 -36.31 18.54 11.75
CA ALA A 42 -35.20 17.81 12.33
C ALA A 42 -34.18 18.72 13.06
N GLY A 43 -34.53 19.96 13.37
CA GLY A 43 -33.64 20.90 14.08
C GLY A 43 -32.28 21.12 13.40
N GLY A 44 -32.23 21.02 12.07
CA GLY A 44 -30.98 21.14 11.29
C GLY A 44 -30.13 19.87 11.20
N ARG A 45 -30.47 18.78 11.91
CA ARG A 45 -29.71 17.51 11.89
C ARG A 45 -29.48 16.96 10.49
N LEU A 46 -30.52 16.91 9.65
CA LEU A 46 -30.42 16.38 8.29
C LEU A 46 -29.49 17.24 7.41
N SER A 47 -29.61 18.57 7.51
CA SER A 47 -28.71 19.49 6.80
C SER A 47 -27.25 19.36 7.26
N ALA A 48 -27.01 19.13 8.55
CA ALA A 48 -25.68 18.91 9.10
C ALA A 48 -25.08 17.58 8.61
N LEU A 49 -25.88 16.51 8.56
CA LEU A 49 -25.46 15.21 8.01
C LEU A 49 -25.13 15.30 6.52
N GLN A 50 -25.91 16.02 5.74
CA GLN A 50 -25.62 16.27 4.32
C GLN A 50 -24.29 17.02 4.15
N ARG A 51 -24.08 18.12 4.90
CA ARG A 51 -22.81 18.87 4.87
C ARG A 51 -21.63 18.00 5.28
N ARG A 52 -21.79 17.16 6.31
CA ARG A 52 -20.77 16.18 6.73
C ARG A 52 -20.45 15.20 5.60
N ALA A 53 -21.47 14.65 4.91
CA ALA A 53 -21.25 13.69 3.83
C ALA A 53 -20.51 14.33 2.64
N ILE A 54 -20.82 15.59 2.31
CA ILE A 54 -20.09 16.36 1.29
C ILE A 54 -18.64 16.57 1.72
N ALA A 55 -18.40 17.03 2.96
CA ALA A 55 -17.05 17.23 3.48
C ALA A 55 -16.21 15.93 3.48
N LEU A 56 -16.81 14.78 3.79
CA LEU A 56 -16.14 13.48 3.72
C LEU A 56 -15.80 13.06 2.28
N LYS A 57 -16.66 13.37 1.31
CA LYS A 57 -16.36 13.16 -0.12
C LYS A 57 -15.18 14.03 -0.54
N ASP A 58 -15.21 15.31 -0.20
CA ASP A 58 -14.15 16.26 -0.56
C ASP A 58 -12.82 15.87 0.12
N GLN A 59 -12.87 15.43 1.38
CA GLN A 59 -11.71 14.86 2.08
C GLN A 59 -11.13 13.66 1.33
N ALA A 60 -11.97 12.70 0.92
CA ALA A 60 -11.51 11.53 0.18
C ALA A 60 -10.87 11.91 -1.16
N GLN A 61 -11.42 12.90 -1.86
CA GLN A 61 -10.83 13.43 -3.09
C GLN A 61 -9.48 14.12 -2.84
N ALA A 62 -9.37 14.93 -1.78
CA ALA A 62 -8.11 15.56 -1.40
C ALA A 62 -7.04 14.54 -1.02
N VAL A 63 -7.40 13.49 -0.28
CA VAL A 63 -6.50 12.37 0.07
C VAL A 63 -6.03 11.64 -1.18
N LEU A 64 -6.90 11.39 -2.16
CA LEU A 64 -6.53 10.79 -3.44
C LEU A 64 -5.52 11.66 -4.18
N GLN A 65 -5.80 12.97 -4.30
CA GLN A 65 -4.89 13.91 -4.96
C GLN A 65 -3.53 14.00 -4.25
N GLN A 66 -3.53 14.06 -2.91
CA GLN A 66 -2.31 14.09 -2.12
C GLN A 66 -1.49 12.80 -2.30
N THR A 67 -2.16 11.65 -2.34
CA THR A 67 -1.52 10.36 -2.62
C THR A 67 -0.84 10.38 -3.98
N ALA A 68 -1.50 10.91 -5.02
CA ALA A 68 -0.91 11.03 -6.35
C ALA A 68 0.34 11.93 -6.36
N VAL A 69 0.28 13.08 -5.68
CA VAL A 69 1.44 13.99 -5.53
C VAL A 69 2.59 13.29 -4.80
N ASN A 70 2.30 12.57 -3.71
CA ASN A 70 3.31 11.84 -2.95
C ASN A 70 3.98 10.75 -3.80
N ILE A 71 3.21 10.03 -4.63
CA ILE A 71 3.76 9.01 -5.54
C ILE A 71 4.75 9.64 -6.53
N VAL A 72 4.36 10.74 -7.19
CA VAL A 72 5.23 11.45 -8.14
C VAL A 72 6.49 11.99 -7.46
N GLN A 73 6.35 12.55 -6.26
CA GLN A 73 7.48 13.04 -5.48
C GLN A 73 8.44 11.89 -5.10
N ASN A 74 7.91 10.79 -4.58
CA ASN A 74 8.72 9.62 -4.19
C ASN A 74 9.43 8.98 -5.39
N LEU A 75 8.77 8.93 -6.54
CA LEU A 75 9.39 8.48 -7.79
C LEU A 75 10.53 9.42 -8.20
N GLY A 76 10.30 10.73 -8.17
CA GLY A 76 11.30 11.75 -8.49
C GLY A 76 12.54 11.65 -7.60
N VAL A 77 12.35 11.49 -6.28
CA VAL A 77 13.45 11.29 -5.32
C VAL A 77 14.20 9.99 -5.60
N SER A 78 13.48 8.89 -5.86
CA SER A 78 14.09 7.58 -6.14
C SER A 78 14.92 7.62 -7.43
N TRP A 79 14.41 8.27 -8.47
CA TRP A 79 15.10 8.45 -9.74
C TRP A 79 16.34 9.34 -9.59
N ALA A 80 16.23 10.45 -8.87
CA ALA A 80 17.37 11.32 -8.58
C ALA A 80 18.47 10.58 -7.82
N ASN A 81 18.11 9.78 -6.81
CA ASN A 81 19.06 8.95 -6.07
C ASN A 81 19.75 7.93 -6.98
N LEU A 82 19.03 7.27 -7.88
CA LEU A 82 19.62 6.34 -8.86
C LEU A 82 20.62 7.04 -9.79
N ALA A 83 20.29 8.25 -10.26
CA ALA A 83 21.19 9.06 -11.08
C ALA A 83 22.45 9.48 -10.29
N VAL A 84 22.31 9.83 -9.01
CA VAL A 84 23.44 10.12 -8.11
C VAL A 84 24.32 8.89 -7.94
N SER A 85 23.75 7.71 -7.66
CA SER A 85 24.54 6.47 -7.54
C SER A 85 25.32 6.17 -8.84
N ALA A 86 24.72 6.36 -10.01
CA ALA A 86 25.42 6.20 -11.29
C ALA A 86 26.60 7.17 -11.44
N ALA A 87 26.42 8.43 -11.05
CA ALA A 87 27.51 9.42 -11.04
C ALA A 87 28.60 9.07 -10.01
N SER A 88 28.23 8.58 -8.82
CA SER A 88 29.16 8.12 -7.79
C SER A 88 30.01 6.95 -8.27
N ILE A 89 29.43 5.97 -8.97
CA ILE A 89 30.19 4.85 -9.56
C ILE A 89 31.25 5.37 -10.53
N ALA A 90 30.89 6.32 -11.41
CA ALA A 90 31.83 6.92 -12.35
C ALA A 90 32.96 7.70 -11.63
N ALA A 91 32.62 8.48 -10.60
CA ALA A 91 33.59 9.22 -9.80
C ALA A 91 34.54 8.29 -9.03
N SER A 92 34.03 7.23 -8.39
CA SER A 92 34.85 6.24 -7.69
C SER A 92 35.78 5.49 -8.65
N GLN A 93 35.36 5.27 -9.91
CA GLN A 93 36.25 4.68 -10.93
C GLN A 93 37.44 5.58 -11.28
N GLU A 94 37.24 6.90 -11.32
CA GLU A 94 38.34 7.87 -11.48
C GLU A 94 39.22 7.91 -10.23
N GLN A 95 38.61 7.88 -9.04
CA GLN A 95 39.34 7.85 -7.76
C GLN A 95 40.25 6.63 -7.66
N ILE A 96 39.78 5.44 -8.06
CA ILE A 96 40.62 4.22 -8.09
C ILE A 96 41.80 4.40 -9.04
N ARG A 97 41.60 5.00 -10.22
CA ARG A 97 42.69 5.24 -11.18
C ARG A 97 43.73 6.20 -10.61
N ALA A 98 43.30 7.26 -9.96
CA ALA A 98 44.19 8.21 -9.29
C ALA A 98 44.96 7.56 -8.13
N ALA A 99 44.26 6.86 -7.23
CA ALA A 99 44.85 6.18 -6.08
C ALA A 99 45.83 5.07 -6.50
N GLN A 100 45.52 4.33 -7.57
CA GLN A 100 46.44 3.33 -8.13
C GLN A 100 47.73 3.97 -8.64
N THR A 101 47.61 5.09 -9.37
CA THR A 101 48.78 5.83 -9.87
C THR A 101 49.63 6.37 -8.72
N ALA A 102 48.99 6.89 -7.67
CA ALA A 102 49.69 7.37 -6.47
C ALA A 102 50.39 6.23 -5.72
N PHE A 103 49.72 5.09 -5.52
CA PHE A 103 50.29 3.90 -4.92
C PHE A 103 51.51 3.39 -5.69
N ASP A 104 51.41 3.29 -7.02
CA ASP A 104 52.52 2.85 -7.85
C ASP A 104 53.72 3.81 -7.77
N GLY A 105 53.46 5.12 -7.70
CA GLY A 105 54.49 6.14 -7.51
C GLY A 105 55.18 6.07 -6.14
N VAL A 106 54.41 6.00 -5.05
CA VAL A 106 54.95 5.90 -3.69
C VAL A 106 55.73 4.59 -3.50
N ARG A 107 55.25 3.49 -4.10
CA ARG A 107 55.95 2.20 -4.09
C ARG A 107 57.33 2.30 -4.77
N GLN A 108 57.40 2.94 -5.93
CA GLN A 108 58.68 3.16 -6.62
C GLN A 108 59.62 4.06 -5.81
N GLU A 109 59.11 5.15 -5.23
CA GLU A 109 59.92 6.04 -4.37
C GLU A 109 60.44 5.31 -3.12
N ALA A 110 59.65 4.39 -2.54
CA ALA A 110 60.07 3.58 -1.40
C ALA A 110 61.14 2.54 -1.78
N GLU A 111 61.03 1.90 -2.94
CA GLU A 111 62.06 1.00 -3.48
C GLU A 111 63.40 1.72 -3.70
N LEU A 112 63.36 3.01 -4.02
CA LEU A 112 64.54 3.88 -4.16
C LEU A 112 65.02 4.49 -2.83
N GLY A 113 64.33 4.22 -1.71
CA GLY A 113 64.65 4.72 -0.38
C GLY A 113 64.27 6.18 -0.11
N ALA A 114 63.51 6.83 -1.00
CA ALA A 114 63.05 8.21 -0.86
C ALA A 114 61.75 8.34 -0.02
N ARG A 115 61.02 7.24 0.14
CA ARG A 115 59.81 7.12 0.97
C ARG A 115 59.94 5.99 1.98
N THR A 116 59.13 6.05 3.02
CA THR A 116 59.08 5.00 4.06
C THR A 116 58.09 3.90 3.67
N THR A 117 58.21 2.74 4.32
CA THR A 117 57.21 1.66 4.18
C THR A 117 55.83 2.06 4.69
N LEU A 118 55.76 3.05 5.60
CA LEU A 118 54.50 3.57 6.12
C LEU A 118 53.77 4.38 5.04
N ASP A 119 54.49 5.18 4.24
CA ASP A 119 53.90 5.88 3.09
C ASP A 119 53.27 4.91 2.07
N VAL A 120 53.89 3.75 1.84
CA VAL A 120 53.35 2.72 0.92
C VAL A 120 52.07 2.11 1.47
N LEU A 121 52.03 1.82 2.77
CA LEU A 121 50.83 1.27 3.43
C LEU A 121 49.68 2.27 3.45
N ASP A 122 49.97 3.56 3.66
CA ASP A 122 48.98 4.62 3.60
C ASP A 122 48.39 4.73 2.18
N ALA A 123 49.24 4.71 1.14
CA ALA A 123 48.77 4.73 -0.25
C ALA A 123 48.00 3.46 -0.65
N GLU A 124 48.37 2.29 -0.10
CA GLU A 124 47.62 1.05 -0.28
C GLU A 124 46.23 1.13 0.37
N GLN A 125 46.15 1.73 1.57
CA GLN A 125 44.89 1.98 2.26
C GLN A 125 43.99 2.93 1.46
N GLU A 126 44.52 4.04 0.94
CA GLU A 126 43.74 4.96 0.10
C GLU A 126 43.17 4.27 -1.16
N LEU A 127 43.95 3.39 -1.79
CA LEU A 127 43.50 2.59 -2.93
C LEU A 127 42.41 1.59 -2.53
N LEU A 128 42.55 0.95 -1.37
CA LEU A 128 41.53 0.03 -0.85
C LEU A 128 40.23 0.77 -0.53
N ASP A 129 40.32 1.93 0.10
CA ASP A 129 39.16 2.77 0.42
C ASP A 129 38.45 3.26 -0.85
N ALA A 130 39.18 3.64 -1.89
CA ALA A 130 38.62 4.00 -3.19
C ALA A 130 37.87 2.82 -3.85
N ARG A 131 38.40 1.59 -3.70
CA ARG A 131 37.74 0.36 -4.19
C ARG A 131 36.48 0.05 -3.39
N ASN A 132 36.51 0.20 -2.07
CA ASN A 132 35.35 0.02 -1.20
C ASN A 132 34.24 1.03 -1.53
N ALA A 133 34.59 2.31 -1.71
CA ALA A 133 33.63 3.35 -2.08
C ALA A 133 32.90 3.02 -3.41
N ARG A 134 33.61 2.44 -4.39
CA ARG A 134 32.99 1.97 -5.63
C ARG A 134 31.99 0.83 -5.40
N LEU A 135 32.34 -0.14 -4.54
CA LEU A 135 31.45 -1.26 -4.21
C LEU A 135 30.19 -0.77 -3.50
N GLU A 136 30.32 0.18 -2.57
CA GLU A 136 29.18 0.81 -1.90
C GLU A 136 28.29 1.54 -2.92
N ALA A 137 28.88 2.32 -3.83
CA ALA A 137 28.13 3.02 -4.88
C ALA A 137 27.40 2.05 -5.84
N GLU A 138 28.00 0.91 -6.17
CA GLU A 138 27.36 -0.16 -6.96
C GLU A 138 26.19 -0.78 -6.20
N ALA A 139 26.37 -1.12 -4.92
CA ALA A 139 25.32 -1.66 -4.06
C ALA A 139 24.13 -0.69 -3.94
N ASP A 140 24.40 0.59 -3.72
CA ASP A 140 23.39 1.64 -3.70
C ASP A 140 22.68 1.79 -5.04
N GLY A 141 23.39 1.65 -6.15
CA GLY A 141 22.81 1.63 -7.49
C GLY A 141 21.80 0.49 -7.67
N TYR A 142 22.15 -0.74 -7.26
CA TYR A 142 21.25 -1.89 -7.32
C TYR A 142 19.99 -1.67 -6.45
N VAL A 143 20.16 -1.23 -5.21
CA VAL A 143 19.04 -0.90 -4.32
C VAL A 143 18.19 0.24 -4.89
N GLY A 144 18.83 1.22 -5.52
CA GLY A 144 18.19 2.34 -6.21
C GLY A 144 17.23 1.90 -7.31
N VAL A 145 17.62 0.92 -8.13
CA VAL A 145 16.74 0.34 -9.16
C VAL A 145 15.47 -0.27 -8.54
N TYR A 146 15.62 -1.06 -7.48
CA TYR A 146 14.46 -1.65 -6.80
C TYR A 146 13.57 -0.61 -6.13
N ARG A 147 14.14 0.47 -5.59
CA ARG A 147 13.36 1.60 -5.05
C ARG A 147 12.51 2.28 -6.13
N VAL A 148 13.06 2.47 -7.33
CA VAL A 148 12.33 3.02 -8.47
C VAL A 148 11.20 2.07 -8.90
N LEU A 149 11.48 0.77 -9.04
CA LEU A 149 10.45 -0.23 -9.37
C LEU A 149 9.33 -0.28 -8.32
N SER A 150 9.68 -0.21 -7.03
CA SER A 150 8.71 -0.17 -5.93
C SER A 150 7.85 1.10 -5.97
N ALA A 151 8.46 2.26 -6.21
CA ALA A 151 7.73 3.53 -6.34
C ALA A 151 6.77 3.55 -7.54
N MET A 152 7.08 2.81 -8.61
CA MET A 152 6.19 2.60 -9.77
C MET A 152 5.11 1.53 -9.53
N GLY A 153 5.15 0.80 -8.40
CA GLY A 153 4.24 -0.32 -8.13
C GLY A 153 4.56 -1.59 -8.93
N LEU A 154 5.74 -1.66 -9.55
CA LEU A 154 6.18 -2.82 -10.35
C LEU A 154 6.93 -3.87 -9.52
N LEU A 155 7.11 -3.66 -8.22
CA LEU A 155 7.66 -4.66 -7.31
C LEU A 155 6.58 -5.69 -6.90
N THR A 156 5.90 -6.26 -7.89
CA THR A 156 4.85 -7.27 -7.70
C THR A 156 5.35 -8.63 -8.16
N VAL A 157 4.77 -9.69 -7.59
CA VAL A 157 5.10 -11.07 -7.95
C VAL A 157 4.95 -11.33 -9.45
N ASP A 158 3.91 -10.76 -10.07
CA ASP A 158 3.68 -10.85 -11.52
C ASP A 158 4.82 -10.23 -12.33
N HIS A 159 5.28 -9.04 -11.93
CA HIS A 159 6.33 -8.31 -12.65
C HIS A 159 7.74 -8.85 -12.38
N LEU A 160 7.96 -9.48 -11.22
CA LEU A 160 9.24 -10.09 -10.84
C LEU A 160 9.35 -11.58 -11.27
N GLN A 161 8.29 -12.14 -11.87
CA GLN A 161 8.25 -13.52 -12.39
C GLN A 161 8.72 -14.57 -11.37
N LEU A 162 8.36 -14.42 -10.09
CA LEU A 162 8.87 -15.26 -9.00
C LEU A 162 8.27 -16.68 -8.96
N GLY A 163 7.42 -17.04 -9.93
CA GLY A 163 6.88 -18.39 -10.09
C GLY A 163 5.92 -18.85 -8.98
N ILE A 164 5.43 -17.93 -8.16
CA ILE A 164 4.46 -18.21 -7.09
C ILE A 164 3.06 -17.68 -7.49
N PRO A 165 1.97 -18.36 -7.09
CA PRO A 165 0.62 -17.92 -7.41
C PRO A 165 0.34 -16.53 -6.85
N THR A 166 -0.18 -15.64 -7.68
CA THR A 166 -0.47 -14.25 -7.34
C THR A 166 -1.82 -14.09 -6.66
N TYR A 167 -1.88 -13.19 -5.68
CA TYR A 167 -3.10 -12.90 -4.91
C TYR A 167 -4.02 -12.00 -5.74
N ASP A 168 -5.05 -12.59 -6.35
CA ASP A 168 -6.09 -11.87 -7.07
C ASP A 168 -7.20 -11.41 -6.11
N ALA A 169 -7.23 -10.11 -5.84
CA ALA A 169 -8.21 -9.48 -4.95
C ALA A 169 -9.63 -9.43 -5.57
N GLU A 170 -9.76 -9.41 -6.89
CA GLU A 170 -11.05 -9.35 -7.59
C GLU A 170 -11.73 -10.71 -7.55
N ALA A 171 -10.97 -11.79 -7.78
CA ALA A 171 -11.47 -13.16 -7.63
C ALA A 171 -12.08 -13.39 -6.25
N TYR A 172 -11.47 -12.89 -5.18
CA TYR A 172 -12.01 -13.05 -3.82
C TYR A 172 -13.21 -12.13 -3.54
N TYR A 173 -13.24 -10.91 -4.08
CA TYR A 173 -14.39 -10.00 -3.92
C TYR A 173 -15.65 -10.59 -4.55
N ASP A 174 -15.54 -11.18 -5.75
CA ASP A 174 -16.67 -11.82 -6.41
C ASP A 174 -17.14 -13.07 -5.67
N VAL A 175 -16.21 -13.86 -5.11
CA VAL A 175 -16.54 -15.02 -4.27
C VAL A 175 -17.26 -14.59 -3.00
N VAL A 176 -16.85 -13.49 -2.34
CA VAL A 176 -17.51 -12.98 -1.14
C VAL A 176 -18.84 -12.29 -1.46
N LYS A 177 -18.95 -11.62 -2.60
CA LYS A 177 -20.18 -10.96 -3.06
C LYS A 177 -21.26 -11.96 -3.49
N THR A 178 -20.86 -13.09 -4.06
CA THR A 178 -21.77 -14.17 -4.49
C THR A 178 -21.92 -15.28 -3.44
N ALA A 179 -21.13 -15.23 -2.35
CA ALA A 179 -21.26 -16.18 -1.26
C ALA A 179 -22.66 -16.10 -0.65
N PRO A 180 -23.36 -17.23 -0.48
CA PRO A 180 -24.62 -17.25 0.23
C PRO A 180 -24.43 -16.73 1.66
N SER A 181 -25.40 -15.97 2.17
CA SER A 181 -25.37 -15.36 3.51
C SER A 181 -25.25 -16.37 4.66
N HIS A 182 -25.54 -17.65 4.38
CA HIS A 182 -25.41 -18.75 5.31
C HIS A 182 -24.35 -19.73 4.80
N SER A 183 -23.33 -19.97 5.61
CA SER A 183 -22.37 -21.04 5.36
C SER A 183 -23.02 -22.40 5.61
N VAL A 184 -22.57 -23.44 4.91
CA VAL A 184 -23.02 -24.83 5.14
C VAL A 184 -22.76 -25.28 6.59
N GLN A 185 -21.72 -24.73 7.23
CA GLN A 185 -21.44 -24.93 8.65
C GLN A 185 -22.47 -24.21 9.54
N GLY A 186 -22.90 -23.00 9.20
CA GLY A 186 -23.97 -22.27 9.90
C GLY A 186 -25.29 -23.02 9.88
N GLN A 187 -25.69 -23.56 8.71
CA GLN A 187 -26.90 -24.38 8.58
C GLN A 187 -26.85 -25.67 9.40
N LYS A 188 -25.65 -26.25 9.60
CA LYS A 188 -25.48 -27.42 10.46
C LYS A 188 -25.57 -27.05 11.93
N LEU A 189 -25.05 -25.89 12.33
CA LEU A 189 -25.16 -25.39 13.69
C LEU A 189 -26.61 -25.04 14.02
N ASP A 190 -27.32 -24.32 13.15
CA ASP A 190 -28.74 -23.99 13.33
C ASP A 190 -29.58 -25.27 13.51
N ARG A 191 -29.32 -26.30 12.71
CA ARG A 191 -29.99 -27.60 12.85
C ARG A 191 -29.72 -28.29 14.19
N ILE A 192 -28.52 -28.13 14.74
CA ILE A 192 -28.17 -28.70 16.05
C ILE A 192 -28.81 -27.86 17.17
N LEU A 193 -28.87 -26.54 17.02
CA LEU A 193 -29.49 -25.65 17.99
C LEU A 193 -31.02 -25.84 18.04
N ASP A 194 -31.68 -26.01 16.89
CA ASP A 194 -33.10 -26.38 16.81
C ASP A 194 -33.36 -27.74 17.50
N ALA A 195 -32.47 -28.71 17.31
CA ALA A 195 -32.61 -30.04 17.92
C ALA A 195 -32.33 -30.08 19.44
N ILE A 196 -31.81 -29.00 20.02
CA ILE A 196 -31.52 -28.86 21.46
C ILE A 196 -32.53 -27.90 22.13
N GLY A 197 -33.33 -27.18 21.34
CA GLY A 197 -34.25 -26.13 21.79
C GLY A 197 -35.67 -26.57 22.15
N ASP A 198 -36.06 -27.82 21.88
CA ASP A 198 -37.29 -28.49 22.33
C ASP A 198 -36.98 -29.61 23.35
#